data_AF-A0A845GGJ3-F1
#
_entry.id   AF-A0A845GGJ3-F1
#
_cell.length_a   1.000
_cell.length_b   1.000
_cell.length_c   1.000
_cell.angle_alpha   90.00
_cell.angle_beta   90.00
_cell.angle_gamma   90.00
#
_symmetry.space_group_name_H-M   'P 1'
#
loop_
_entity.id
_entity.type
_entity.pdbx_description
1 polymer ?
#
loop_
_entity_poly.entity_id
_entity_poly.type
_entity_poly.pdbx_seq_one_letter_code
_entity_poly.pdbx_strand_id
1 'polypeptide(L)' 'MATEAQLAQARRTVENEDYLPWAEVKAAKALLGIVEPDHVAEARAMMGLPAVPSQVKNQ' A
#
# COMPACT_ATOMS: atom_id res chain seq x y z
N MET A 1 2.49 -17.52 -3.56
CA MET A 1 1.59 -17.24 -4.70
C MET A 1 0.19 -17.11 -4.12
N ALA A 2 -0.48 -15.97 -4.32
CA ALA A 2 -1.86 -15.78 -3.87
C ALA A 2 -2.81 -16.66 -4.70
N THR A 3 -3.87 -17.17 -4.09
CA THR A 3 -4.89 -17.96 -4.79
C THR A 3 -5.83 -17.05 -5.57
N GLU A 4 -6.53 -17.62 -6.55
CA GLU A 4 -7.50 -16.86 -7.36
C GLU A 4 -8.61 -16.22 -6.50
N ALA A 5 -9.06 -16.91 -5.45
CA ALA A 5 -9.99 -16.38 -4.47
C ALA A 5 -9.43 -15.17 -3.70
N GLN A 6 -8.14 -15.21 -3.33
CA GLN A 6 -7.47 -14.09 -2.66
C GLN A 6 -7.34 -12.88 -3.58
N LEU A 7 -7.05 -13.09 -4.87
CA LEU A 7 -7.00 -12.03 -5.87
C LEU A 7 -8.39 -11.43 -6.14
N ALA A 8 -9.43 -12.26 -6.21
CA ALA A 8 -10.81 -11.80 -6.37
C ALA A 8 -11.26 -10.95 -5.17
N GLN A 9 -10.92 -11.37 -3.94
CA GLN A 9 -11.20 -10.59 -2.75
C GLN A 9 -10.42 -9.27 -2.73
N ALA A 10 -9.14 -9.29 -3.10
CA ALA A 10 -8.32 -8.09 -3.18
C ALA A 10 -8.89 -7.07 -4.18
N ARG A 11 -9.41 -7.52 -5.33
CA ARG A 11 -10.08 -6.62 -6.30
C ARG A 11 -11.30 -5.94 -5.68
N ARG A 12 -12.15 -6.70 -4.99
CA ARG A 12 -13.33 -6.13 -4.30
C ARG A 12 -12.95 -5.13 -3.21
N THR A 13 -11.88 -5.41 -2.46
CA THR A 13 -11.36 -4.48 -1.46
C THR A 13 -10.90 -3.17 -2.11
N VAL A 14 -10.21 -3.22 -3.25
CA VAL A 14 -9.78 -2.01 -3.99
C VAL A 14 -10.96 -1.27 -4.62
N GLU A 15 -11.97 -1.98 -5.12
CA GLU A 15 -13.20 -1.38 -5.66
C GLU A 15 -14.02 -0.59 -4.61
N ASN A 16 -13.85 -0.91 -3.32
CA ASN A 16 -14.55 -0.28 -2.21
C ASN A 16 -13.59 0.48 -1.27
N GLU A 17 -12.46 0.96 -1.80
CA GLU A 17 -11.38 1.55 -1.00
C GLU A 17 -11.80 2.76 -0.17
N ASP A 18 -12.78 3.53 -0.63
CA ASP A 18 -13.31 4.71 0.07
C ASP A 18 -14.01 4.37 1.40
N TYR A 19 -14.48 3.13 1.55
CA TYR A 19 -15.27 2.67 2.70
C TYR A 19 -14.52 1.71 3.61
N LEU A 20 -13.28 1.36 3.26
CA LEU A 20 -12.49 0.37 3.96
C LEU A 20 -11.28 0.99 4.65
N PRO A 21 -10.78 0.37 5.73
CA PRO A 21 -9.57 0.83 6.39
C PRO A 21 -8.39 0.87 5.41
N TRP A 22 -7.65 1.98 5.42
CA TRP A 22 -6.48 2.18 4.55
C TRP A 22 -5.49 1.01 4.57
N ALA A 23 -5.27 0.39 5.73
CA ALA A 23 -4.36 -0.75 5.87
C ALA A 23 -4.82 -1.98 5.06
N GLU A 24 -6.13 -2.24 4.98
CA GLU A 24 -6.70 -3.36 4.22
C GLU A 24 -6.60 -3.11 2.72
N VAL A 25 -6.92 -1.89 2.28
CA VAL A 25 -6.76 -1.45 0.89
C VAL A 25 -5.30 -1.57 0.45
N LYS A 26 -4.36 -1.11 1.30
CA LYS A 26 -2.92 -1.20 1.01
C LYS A 26 -2.45 -2.64 0.84
N ALA A 27 -2.91 -3.56 1.70
CA ALA A 27 -2.58 -4.98 1.58
C ALA A 27 -3.16 -5.60 0.30
N ALA A 28 -4.40 -5.25 -0.05
CA ALA A 28 -5.05 -5.71 -1.29
C ALA A 28 -4.34 -5.18 -2.55
N LYS A 29 -3.96 -3.91 -2.58
CA LYS A 29 -3.16 -3.31 -3.66
C LYS A 29 -1.82 -3.99 -3.82
N ALA A 30 -1.12 -4.28 -2.72
CA ALA A 30 0.13 -5.04 -2.75
C ALA A 30 -0.04 -6.45 -3.33
N LEU A 31 -1.11 -7.16 -2.97
CA LEU A 31 -1.45 -8.48 -3.53
C LEU A 31 -1.72 -8.44 -5.03
N LEU A 32 -2.28 -7.33 -5.53
CA LEU A 32 -2.54 -7.11 -6.96
C LEU A 32 -1.35 -6.53 -7.73
N GLY A 33 -0.23 -6.24 -7.05
CA GLY A 33 0.93 -5.60 -7.66
C GLY A 33 0.69 -4.13 -8.03
N ILE A 34 -0.33 -3.48 -7.45
CA ILE A 34 -0.59 -2.06 -7.62
C ILE A 34 0.41 -1.30 -6.74
N VAL A 35 1.30 -0.56 -7.40
CA VAL A 35 2.26 0.30 -6.72
C VAL A 35 1.58 1.64 -6.44
N GLU A 36 1.29 1.90 -5.16
CA GLU A 36 0.85 3.23 -4.75
C GLU A 36 2.04 4.19 -4.65
N PRO A 37 1.83 5.48 -4.97
CA PRO A 37 2.78 6.50 -4.59
C PRO A 37 2.98 6.46 -3.07
N ASP A 38 4.22 6.57 -2.62
CA ASP A 38 4.50 6.70 -1.20
C ASP A 38 4.10 8.11 -0.76
N HIS A 39 2.81 8.28 -0.43
CA HIS A 39 2.25 9.56 0.02
C HIS A 39 2.98 10.10 1.25
N VAL A 40 3.67 9.25 2.05
CA VAL A 40 4.51 9.71 3.15
C VAL A 40 5.79 10.35 2.62
N ALA A 41 6.44 9.75 1.62
CA ALA A 41 7.59 10.35 0.97
C ALA A 41 7.22 11.66 0.27
N GLU A 42 6.07 11.70 -0.40
CA GLU A 42 5.56 12.88 -1.10
C GLU A 42 5.19 14.02 -0.13
N ALA A 43 4.43 13.73 0.92
CA ALA A 43 4.08 14.71 1.96
C ALA A 43 5.33 15.24 2.68
N ARG A 44 6.32 14.38 2.94
CA ARG A 44 7.61 14.81 3.53
C ARG A 44 8.39 15.71 2.58
N ALA A 45 8.44 15.39 1.30
CA ALA A 45 9.09 16.22 0.29
C ALA A 45 8.43 17.62 0.23
N MET A 46 7.09 17.69 0.25
CA MET A 46 6.36 18.96 0.32
C MET A 46 6.63 19.74 1.62
N MET A 47 6.83 19.04 2.74
CA MET A 47 7.17 19.64 4.04
C MET A 47 8.67 19.90 4.24
N GLY A 48 9.53 19.64 3.24
CA GLY A 48 10.97 19.80 3.36
C GLY A 48 11.64 18.86 4.37
N LEU A 49 10.97 17.75 4.72
CA LEU A 49 11.48 16.78 5.66
C LEU A 49 12.40 15.78 4.95
N PRO A 50 13.51 15.35 5.58
CA PRO A 50 14.40 14.36 4.98
C PRO A 50 13.66 13.04 4.76
N ALA A 51 14.02 12.33 3.69
CA ALA A 51 13.54 10.98 3.41
C ALA A 51 13.77 10.07 4.62
N VAL A 52 12.81 9.20 4.93
CA VAL A 52 13.00 8.23 6.01
C VAL A 52 14.03 7.22 5.53
N PRO A 53 15.16 7.01 6.23
CA PRO A 53 16.03 5.89 5.90
C PRO A 53 15.20 4.63 6.06
N SER A 54 15.01 3.90 4.96
CA SER A 54 14.40 2.58 4.99
C SER A 54 15.21 1.75 5.97
N GLN A 55 14.64 1.44 7.14
CA GLN A 55 15.30 0.55 8.08
C GLN A 55 15.39 -0.81 7.37
N VAL A 56 16.56 -1.07 6.80
CA VAL A 56 16.99 -2.40 6.40
C VAL A 56 16.92 -3.25 7.66
N LYS A 57 15.82 -3.98 7.83
CA LYS A 57 15.76 -5.09 8.78
C LYS A 57 16.65 -6.20 8.21
N ASN A 58 17.96 -6.03 8.37
CA ASN A 58 18.87 -7.16 8.45
C ASN A 58 18.78 -7.65 9.89
N GLN A 59 17.87 -8.60 10.16
CA GLN A 59 17.98 -9.61 11.20
C GLN A 59 17.17 -10.84 10.79
#